data_AF-A0A2E0SX62-F1
#
_entry.id   AF-A0A2E0SX62-F1
#
_cell.length_a   1.000
_cell.length_b   1.000
_cell.length_c   1.000
_cell.angle_alpha   90.00
_cell.angle_beta   90.00
_cell.angle_gamma   90.00
#
_symmetry.space_group_name_H-M   'P 1'
#
loop_
_entity.id
_entity.type
_entity.pdbx_description
1 polymer ?
#
loop_
_entity_poly.entity_id
_entity_poly.type
_entity_poly.pdbx_seq_one_letter_code
_entity_poly.pdbx_strand_id
1 'polypeptide(L)'
;MTSRRSDTVDYSTQCTVIISFHDHDREDRIVYERPQTQIPDGPLSTFDRIRISQFPTDDELTTEARMIFADMKRNDRIGEAAALSAIFIARSAATALEMGL
;
A
#
# COMPACT_ATOMS: atom_id res chain seq x y z
N MET A 1 23.20 14.30 2.04
CA MET A 1 22.64 13.58 3.19
C MET A 1 21.13 13.62 3.06
N THR A 2 20.54 12.62 2.38
CA THR A 2 19.12 12.58 2.09
C THR A 2 18.34 12.07 3.31
N SER A 3 17.35 12.87 3.67
CA SER A 3 16.40 12.78 4.78
C SER A 3 16.10 11.35 5.26
N ARG A 4 16.56 11.04 6.48
CA ARG A 4 15.96 10.01 7.33
C ARG A 4 14.62 10.53 7.82
N ARG A 5 13.55 10.34 7.05
CA ARG A 5 12.18 10.33 7.61
C ARG A 5 11.74 8.88 7.71
N SER A 6 12.25 8.21 8.75
CA SER A 6 11.46 7.19 9.42
C SER A 6 10.49 7.94 10.34
N ASP A 7 9.59 8.72 9.73
CA ASP A 7 8.35 9.14 10.40
C ASP A 7 7.59 7.82 10.60
N THR A 8 7.44 7.41 11.86
CA THR A 8 6.72 6.18 12.22
C THR A 8 5.33 6.27 11.59
N VAL A 9 5.00 5.39 10.64
CA VAL A 9 3.69 5.38 9.97
C VAL A 9 2.61 5.38 11.06
N ASP A 10 1.75 6.39 11.03
CA ASP A 10 0.58 6.44 11.90
C ASP A 10 -0.49 5.51 11.35
N TYR A 11 -0.42 4.24 11.75
CA TYR A 11 -1.39 3.22 11.38
C TYR A 11 -2.80 3.43 11.96
N SER A 12 -3.08 4.58 12.57
CA SER A 12 -4.45 5.01 12.86
C SER A 12 -5.06 5.84 11.73
N THR A 13 -4.24 6.43 10.85
CA THR A 13 -4.68 7.33 9.77
C THR A 13 -4.15 6.94 8.39
N GLN A 14 -3.09 6.12 8.31
CA GLN A 14 -2.50 5.65 7.05
C GLN A 14 -2.19 4.15 7.05
N CYS A 15 -2.36 3.47 5.93
CA CYS A 15 -1.87 2.11 5.72
C CYS A 15 -0.64 2.11 4.80
N THR A 16 0.12 1.03 4.84
CA THR A 16 1.27 0.82 3.97
C THR A 16 0.93 -0.22 2.92
N VAL A 17 1.15 0.10 1.65
CA VAL A 17 1.00 -0.81 0.51
C VAL A 17 2.38 -1.24 0.04
N ILE A 18 2.58 -2.54 -0.11
CA ILE A 18 3.82 -3.17 -0.55
C ILE A 18 3.54 -3.93 -1.84
N ILE A 19 4.33 -3.67 -2.87
CA ILE A 19 4.33 -4.41 -4.13
C ILE A 19 5.63 -5.22 -4.17
N SER A 20 5.54 -6.53 -3.99
CA SER A 20 6.67 -7.45 -4.13
C SER A 20 6.74 -7.97 -5.56
N PHE A 21 7.92 -7.96 -6.16
CA PHE A 21 8.14 -8.44 -7.51
C PHE A 21 9.52 -9.09 -7.64
N HIS A 22 9.63 -9.98 -8.64
CA HIS A 22 10.91 -10.55 -9.03
C HIS A 22 11.39 -9.85 -10.31
N ASP A 23 12.64 -9.42 -10.31
CA ASP A 23 13.33 -8.92 -11.49
C ASP A 23 14.60 -9.75 -11.69
N HIS A 24 14.57 -10.63 -12.69
CA HIS A 24 15.54 -11.72 -12.86
C HIS A 24 15.68 -12.58 -11.57
N ASP A 25 16.89 -12.73 -11.03
CA ASP A 25 17.17 -13.51 -9.82
C ASP A 25 17.02 -12.70 -8.51
N ARG A 26 16.49 -11.48 -8.58
CA ARG A 26 16.33 -10.61 -7.41
C ARG A 26 14.87 -10.38 -7.09
N GLU A 27 14.53 -10.53 -5.81
CA GLU A 27 13.28 -10.00 -5.27
C GLU A 27 13.47 -8.55 -4.85
N ASP A 28 12.53 -7.68 -5.23
CA ASP A 28 12.51 -6.29 -4.82
C ASP A 28 11.08 -5.87 -4.44
N ARG A 29 10.97 -4.73 -3.76
CA ARG A 29 9.71 -4.23 -3.20
C ARG A 29 9.55 -2.74 -3.38
N ILE A 30 8.37 -2.33 -3.83
CA ILE A 30 7.92 -0.94 -3.81
C ILE A 30 7.01 -0.76 -2.59
N VAL A 31 7.30 0.23 -1.76
CA VAL A 31 6.54 0.53 -0.54
C VAL A 31 6.03 1.96 -0.61
N TYR A 32 4.74 2.17 -0.34
CA TYR A 32 4.14 3.50 -0.27
C TYR A 32 2.97 3.55 0.72
N GLU A 33 2.62 4.74 1.16
CA GLU A 33 1.57 4.96 2.18
C GLU A 33 0.28 5.45 1.53
N ARG A 34 -0.86 5.09 2.14
CA ARG A 34 -2.20 5.49 1.70
C ARG A 34 -3.08 5.90 2.87
N PRO A 35 -3.92 6.93 2.72
CA PRO A 35 -4.88 7.27 3.76
C PRO A 35 -5.84 6.10 4.05
N GLN A 36 -6.11 5.86 5.32
CA GLN A 36 -7.15 4.94 5.76
C GLN A 36 -8.22 5.68 6.56
N THR A 37 -9.41 5.09 6.60
CA THR A 37 -10.48 5.53 7.48
C THR A 37 -10.60 4.54 8.64
N GLN A 38 -10.81 5.06 9.85
CA GLN A 38 -11.22 4.22 10.98
C GLN A 38 -12.72 3.95 10.80
N ILE A 39 -13.10 2.67 10.68
CA ILE A 39 -14.51 2.29 10.68
C ILE A 39 -15.00 2.40 12.14
N PRO A 40 -15.99 3.26 12.43
CA PRO A 40 -16.53 3.37 13.78
C PRO A 40 -17.05 2.02 14.30
N ASP A 41 -16.77 1.70 15.56
CA ASP A 41 -17.36 0.57 16.26
C ASP A 41 -18.83 0.88 16.61
N GLY A 42 -19.73 0.71 15.64
CA GLY A 42 -21.16 0.95 15.81
C GLY A 42 -21.95 1.01 14.50
N PRO A 43 -23.29 1.14 14.56
CA PRO A 43 -24.11 1.29 13.37
C PRO A 43 -23.73 2.57 12.62
N LEU A 44 -23.23 2.41 11.39
CA LEU A 44 -22.78 3.52 10.55
C LEU A 44 -23.93 4.45 10.21
N SER A 45 -23.80 5.73 10.57
CA SER A 45 -24.70 6.78 10.09
C SER A 45 -24.54 6.99 8.59
N THR A 46 -25.51 7.65 7.95
CA THR A 46 -25.41 8.00 6.52
C THR A 46 -24.17 8.85 6.23
N PHE A 47 -23.79 9.74 7.15
CA PHE A 47 -22.59 10.56 7.01
C PHE A 47 -21.31 9.73 7.10
N ASP A 48 -21.25 8.77 8.03
CA ASP A 48 -20.10 7.86 8.15
C ASP A 48 -19.91 7.03 6.88
N ARG A 49 -21.00 6.56 6.26
CA ARG A 49 -20.93 5.80 5.00
C ARG A 49 -20.36 6.64 3.86
N ILE A 50 -20.81 7.90 3.72
CA ILE A 50 -20.31 8.84 2.70
C ILE A 50 -18.83 9.17 2.95
N ARG A 51 -18.43 9.32 4.22
CA ARG A 51 -17.04 9.58 4.58
C ARG A 51 -16.15 8.36 4.30
N ILE A 52 -16.59 7.16 4.68
CA ILE A 52 -15.86 5.91 4.44
C ILE A 52 -15.68 5.65 2.94
N SER A 53 -16.70 5.92 2.11
CA SER A 53 -16.61 5.72 0.65
C SER A 53 -15.58 6.62 -0.06
N GLN A 54 -15.02 7.62 0.63
CA GLN A 54 -13.94 8.45 0.10
C GLN A 54 -12.56 7.82 0.29
N PHE A 55 -12.47 6.72 1.06
CA PHE A 55 -11.22 6.01 1.32
C PHE A 55 -11.22 4.67 0.58
N PRO A 56 -10.07 4.29 -0.01
CA PRO A 56 -10.01 3.09 -0.81
C PRO A 56 -10.09 1.82 0.04
N THR A 57 -10.86 0.87 -0.45
CA THR A 57 -10.91 -0.52 0.00
C THR A 57 -9.63 -1.26 -0.38
N ASP A 58 -9.42 -2.45 0.18
CA ASP A 58 -8.25 -3.28 -0.16
C ASP A 58 -8.22 -3.70 -1.63
N ASP A 59 -9.39 -3.91 -2.24
CA ASP A 59 -9.51 -4.22 -3.67
C ASP A 59 -9.11 -3.03 -4.55
N GLU A 60 -9.51 -1.81 -4.17
CA GLU A 60 -9.13 -0.58 -4.87
C GLU A 60 -7.64 -0.29 -4.71
N LEU A 61 -7.09 -0.48 -3.51
CA LEU A 61 -5.65 -0.37 -3.26
C LEU A 61 -4.84 -1.40 -4.05
N THR A 62 -5.33 -2.64 -4.14
CA THR A 62 -4.70 -3.70 -4.95
C THR A 62 -4.73 -3.35 -6.44
N THR A 63 -5.87 -2.86 -6.93
CA THR A 63 -6.02 -2.42 -8.33
C THR A 63 -5.06 -1.28 -8.64
N GLU A 64 -4.98 -0.29 -7.75
CA GLU A 64 -4.02 0.81 -7.88
C GLU A 64 -2.57 0.32 -7.89
N ALA A 65 -2.19 -0.54 -6.94
CA ALA A 65 -0.85 -1.10 -6.87
C ALA A 65 -0.45 -1.81 -8.17
N ARG A 66 -1.37 -2.55 -8.80
CA ARG A 66 -1.15 -3.17 -10.11
C ARG A 66 -0.93 -2.14 -11.20
N MET A 67 -1.70 -1.05 -11.21
CA MET A 67 -1.52 0.04 -12.17
C MET A 67 -0.17 0.75 -11.99
N ILE A 68 0.24 1.00 -10.74
CA ILE A 68 1.56 1.59 -10.43
C ILE A 68 2.68 0.67 -10.92
N PHE A 69 2.60 -0.63 -10.65
CA PHE A 69 3.59 -1.59 -11.13
C PHE A 69 3.70 -1.59 -12.66
N ALA A 70 2.55 -1.63 -13.35
CA ALA A 70 2.50 -1.59 -14.81
C ALA A 70 3.04 -0.28 -15.38
N ASP A 71 2.73 0.86 -14.76
CA ASP A 71 3.25 2.16 -15.14
C ASP A 71 4.77 2.24 -14.92
N MET A 72 5.27 1.79 -13.78
CA MET A 72 6.71 1.74 -13.51
C MET A 72 7.45 0.87 -14.52
N LYS A 73 6.87 -0.28 -14.89
CA LYS A 73 7.41 -1.15 -15.93
C LYS A 73 7.41 -0.48 -17.31
N ARG A 74 6.32 0.21 -17.67
CA ARG A 74 6.17 0.90 -18.95
C ARG A 74 7.13 2.10 -19.10
N ASN A 75 7.50 2.73 -18.00
CA ASN A 75 8.43 3.87 -17.97
C ASN A 75 9.87 3.45 -17.63
N ASP A 76 10.23 2.16 -17.76
CA ASP A 76 11.57 1.61 -17.50
C ASP A 76 12.13 1.93 -16.10
N ARG A 77 11.26 2.14 -15.11
CA ARG A 77 11.65 2.38 -13.71
C ARG A 77 11.95 1.09 -12.94
N ILE A 78 11.48 -0.04 -13.46
CA ILE A 78 11.79 -1.41 -13.04
C ILE A 78 12.09 -2.22 -14.30
N GLY A 79 12.75 -3.38 -14.18
CA GLY A 79 13.13 -4.18 -15.33
C GLY A 79 11.95 -4.62 -16.20
N GLU A 80 12.18 -4.72 -17.51
CA GLU A 80 11.18 -5.22 -18.46
C GLU A 80 10.78 -6.67 -18.16
N ALA A 81 11.70 -7.46 -17.59
CA ALA A 81 11.42 -8.81 -17.14
C ALA A 81 10.72 -8.88 -15.77
N ALA A 82 10.52 -7.74 -15.09
CA ALA A 82 9.93 -7.72 -13.76
C ALA A 82 8.53 -8.34 -13.76
N ALA A 83 8.32 -9.28 -12.84
CA ALA A 83 7.08 -10.02 -12.66
C ALA A 83 6.54 -9.77 -11.25
N LEU A 84 5.29 -9.29 -11.19
CA LEU A 84 4.59 -9.07 -9.93
C LEU A 84 4.45 -10.41 -9.18
N SER A 85 4.91 -10.44 -7.94
CA SER A 85 4.83 -11.62 -7.05
C SER A 85 3.61 -11.52 -6.15
N ALA A 86 3.53 -10.46 -5.35
CA ALA A 86 2.45 -10.25 -4.39
C ALA A 86 2.21 -8.77 -4.10
N ILE A 87 1.01 -8.44 -3.63
CA ILE A 87 0.65 -7.12 -3.11
C ILE A 87 0.15 -7.31 -1.69
N PHE A 88 0.70 -6.55 -0.75
CA PHE A 88 0.32 -6.59 0.66
C PHE A 88 -0.11 -5.21 1.14
N ILE A 89 -1.12 -5.17 2.01
CA ILE A 89 -1.66 -3.94 2.58
C ILE A 89 -1.62 -4.06 4.11
N ALA A 90 -0.69 -3.35 4.74
CA ALA A 90 -0.57 -3.29 6.18
C ALA A 90 -1.38 -2.11 6.72
N ARG A 91 -2.56 -2.40 7.31
CA ARG A 91 -3.41 -1.39 7.97
C ARG A 91 -3.04 -1.13 9.42
N SER A 92 -2.18 -1.97 10.01
CA SER A 92 -1.72 -1.85 11.39
C SER A 92 -0.20 -1.95 11.51
N ALA A 93 0.35 -1.41 12.59
CA ALA A 93 1.77 -1.55 12.90
C ALA A 93 2.18 -3.03 13.09
N ALA A 94 1.30 -3.84 13.69
CA ALA A 94 1.54 -5.27 13.87
C ALA A 94 1.67 -5.99 12.53
N THR A 95 0.74 -5.74 11.59
CA THR A 95 0.80 -6.33 10.24
C THR A 95 2.03 -5.87 9.46
N ALA A 96 2.50 -4.65 9.66
CA ALA A 96 3.71 -4.16 9.01
C ALA A 96 4.98 -4.84 9.56
N LEU A 97 5.05 -5.06 10.87
CA LEU A 97 6.15 -5.77 11.52
C LEU A 97 6.24 -7.24 11.07
N GLU A 98 5.11 -7.93 10.94
CA GLU A 98 5.05 -9.29 10.39
C GLU A 98 5.59 -9.37 8.96
N MET A 99 5.54 -8.27 8.21
CA MET A 99 6.02 -8.14 6.84
C MET A 99 7.47 -7.64 6.73
N GLY A 100 8.16 -7.41 7.86
CA GLY A 100 9.56 -6.96 7.87
C GLY A 100 9.76 -5.56 7.29
N LEU A 101 8.81 -4.65 7.56
CA LEU A 101 8.94 -3.20 7.36
C LEU A 101 9.60 -2.51 8.56
#